data_AF-A0A401ZL39-F1
#
_entry.id   AF-A0A401ZL39-F1
#
_cell.length_a   1.000
_cell.length_b   1.000
_cell.length_c   1.000
_cell.angle_alpha   90.00
_cell.angle_beta   90.00
_cell.angle_gamma   90.00
#
_symmetry.space_group_name_H-M   'P 1'
#
loop_
_entity.id
_entity.type
_entity.pdbx_description
1 polymer ?
#
loop_
_entity_poly.entity_id
_entity_poly.type
_entity_poly.pdbx_seq_one_letter_code
_entity_poly.pdbx_strand_id
1 'polypeptide(L)'
;MLPTLRADFEATETYTYTDREPLDCAISAFGGSEDDSVTSDELAAWHHQTTGPFRFHLFSGGHFFINSHQVPLLKLISREIEQIIEHSQRR
;
A
#
# COMPACT_ATOMS: atom_id res chain seq x y z
N MET A 1 23.02 12.51 -6.95
CA MET A 1 22.41 11.67 -5.91
C MET A 1 21.70 12.52 -4.86
N LEU A 2 22.41 13.35 -4.09
CA LEU A 2 21.78 14.14 -3.01
C LEU A 2 20.63 15.08 -3.46
N PRO A 3 20.71 15.79 -4.61
CA PRO A 3 19.63 16.66 -5.05
C PRO A 3 18.33 15.91 -5.39
N THR A 4 18.44 14.72 -5.99
CA THR A 4 17.28 13.90 -6.38
C THR A 4 16.55 13.36 -5.15
N LEU A 5 17.31 12.79 -4.20
CA LEU A 5 16.72 12.29 -2.96
C LEU A 5 16.00 13.40 -2.18
N ARG A 6 16.57 14.61 -2.14
CA ARG A 6 15.92 15.76 -1.50
C ARG A 6 14.61 16.15 -2.20
N ALA A 7 14.59 16.15 -3.53
CA ALA A 7 13.39 16.46 -4.29
C ALA A 7 12.27 15.43 -4.03
N ASP A 8 12.63 14.14 -3.90
CA ASP A 8 11.67 13.07 -3.58
C ASP A 8 11.04 13.30 -2.19
N PHE A 9 11.85 13.63 -1.17
CA PHE A 9 11.34 13.93 0.17
C PHE A 9 10.49 15.20 0.18
N GLU A 10 10.90 16.26 -0.51
CA GLU A 10 10.15 17.52 -0.58
C GLU A 10 8.74 17.29 -1.15
N ALA A 11 8.61 16.47 -2.19
CA ALA A 11 7.31 16.11 -2.76
C ALA A 11 6.40 15.38 -1.74
N THR A 12 6.97 14.48 -0.93
CA THR A 12 6.20 13.77 0.11
C THR A 12 5.85 14.64 1.31
N GLU A 13 6.78 15.49 1.78
CA GLU A 13 6.62 16.32 2.97
C GLU A 13 5.68 17.51 2.74
N THR A 14 5.62 18.02 1.50
CA THR A 14 4.77 19.16 1.14
C THR A 14 3.41 18.75 0.58
N TYR A 15 3.15 17.45 0.45
CA TYR A 15 1.87 16.95 -0.03
C TYR A 15 0.74 17.34 0.94
N THR A 16 -0.24 18.09 0.44
CA THR A 16 -1.47 18.41 1.17
C THR A 16 -2.62 17.62 0.54
N TYR A 17 -3.16 16.66 1.30
CA TYR A 17 -4.31 15.88 0.86
C TYR A 17 -5.52 16.78 0.60
N THR A 18 -6.18 16.55 -0.53
CA THR A 18 -7.48 17.14 -0.85
C THR A 18 -8.45 16.01 -1.03
N ASP A 19 -9.54 16.03 -0.26
CA ASP A 19 -10.55 15.00 -0.27
C ASP A 19 -11.19 14.83 -1.66
N ARG A 20 -11.42 13.58 -2.06
CA ARG A 20 -11.94 13.19 -3.39
C ARG A 20 -12.81 11.95 -3.25
N GLU A 21 -13.65 11.74 -4.25
CA GLU A 21 -14.43 10.50 -4.35
C GLU A 21 -13.52 9.26 -4.25
N PRO A 22 -13.86 8.27 -3.42
CA PRO A 22 -13.08 7.05 -3.28
C PRO A 22 -12.99 6.29 -4.61
N LEU A 23 -11.90 5.55 -4.81
CA LEU A 23 -11.67 4.76 -6.02
C LEU A 23 -12.72 3.63 -6.15
N ASP A 24 -13.02 3.23 -7.38
CA ASP A 24 -13.92 2.10 -7.69
C ASP A 24 -13.18 0.76 -7.81
N CYS A 25 -11.87 0.76 -7.58
CA CYS A 25 -11.00 -0.41 -7.67
C CYS A 25 -10.60 -0.95 -6.29
N ALA A 26 -10.23 -2.23 -6.24
CA ALA A 26 -9.72 -2.83 -5.01
C ALA A 26 -8.38 -2.20 -4.60
N ILE A 27 -8.18 -2.02 -3.29
CA ILE A 27 -6.91 -1.55 -2.70
C ILE A 27 -6.35 -2.63 -1.78
N SER A 28 -5.07 -2.96 -1.97
CA SER A 28 -4.29 -3.81 -1.05
C SER A 28 -3.12 -3.00 -0.50
N ALA A 29 -3.12 -2.76 0.82
CA ALA A 29 -2.07 -2.03 1.53
C ALA A 29 -1.08 -3.01 2.20
N PHE A 30 0.21 -2.69 2.18
CA PHE A 30 1.27 -3.52 2.74
C PHE A 30 2.19 -2.66 3.63
N GLY A 31 2.48 -3.11 4.84
CA GLY A 31 3.32 -2.38 5.78
C GLY A 31 4.21 -3.28 6.63
N GLY A 32 5.21 -2.68 7.28
CA GLY A 32 6.03 -3.33 8.30
C GLY A 32 5.36 -3.22 9.67
N SER A 33 5.36 -4.28 10.47
CA SER A 33 4.82 -4.27 11.83
C SER A 33 5.67 -3.48 12.83
N GLU A 34 6.92 -3.18 12.46
CA GLU A 34 7.90 -2.45 13.26
C GLU A 34 8.31 -1.14 12.54
N ASP A 35 7.43 -0.60 11.67
CA ASP A 35 7.69 0.67 10.98
C ASP A 35 7.38 1.85 11.89
N ASP A 36 8.42 2.61 12.25
CA ASP A 36 8.30 3.82 13.06
C ASP A 36 7.70 5.01 12.28
N SER A 37 7.62 4.92 10.95
CA SER A 37 7.13 6.00 10.08
C SER A 37 5.65 5.87 9.71
N VAL A 38 5.09 4.65 9.80
CA VAL A 38 3.71 4.35 9.42
C VAL A 38 3.11 3.34 10.38
N THR A 39 2.06 3.76 11.09
CA THR A 39 1.31 2.89 11.99
C THR A 39 0.36 1.96 11.25
N SER A 40 -0.06 0.88 11.91
CA SER A 40 -1.10 -0.02 11.37
C SER A 40 -2.43 0.69 11.13
N ASP A 41 -2.75 1.68 11.95
CA ASP A 41 -4.01 2.44 11.85
C ASP A 41 -3.99 3.39 10.64
N GLU A 42 -2.86 4.04 10.38
CA GLU A 42 -2.65 4.85 9.17
C GLU A 42 -2.70 3.97 7.91
N LEU A 43 -2.14 2.76 7.97
CA LEU A 43 -2.26 1.79 6.88
C LEU A 43 -3.70 1.34 6.67
N ALA A 44 -4.45 1.09 7.75
CA ALA A 44 -5.85 0.69 7.69
C ALA A 44 -6.78 1.81 7.17
N ALA A 45 -6.43 3.08 7.38
CA ALA A 45 -7.19 4.24 6.92
C ALA A 45 -7.35 4.30 5.39
N TRP A 46 -6.52 3.58 4.63
CA TRP A 46 -6.68 3.38 3.18
C TRP A 46 -8.02 2.73 2.79
N HIS A 47 -8.71 2.08 3.73
CA HIS A 47 -10.08 1.62 3.53
C HIS A 47 -11.02 2.75 3.08
N HIS A 48 -10.80 3.98 3.54
CA HIS A 48 -11.62 5.14 3.18
C HIS A 48 -11.39 5.64 1.75
N GLN A 49 -10.32 5.19 1.09
CA GLN A 49 -9.94 5.65 -0.25
C GLN A 49 -10.50 4.76 -1.38
N THR A 50 -11.34 3.77 -1.05
CA THR A 50 -11.99 2.92 -2.06
C THR A 50 -13.43 2.56 -1.67
N THR A 51 -14.29 2.43 -2.68
CA THR A 51 -15.62 1.77 -2.58
C THR A 51 -15.56 0.27 -2.88
N GLY A 52 -14.43 -0.21 -3.40
CA GLY A 52 -14.16 -1.61 -3.69
C GLY A 52 -13.61 -2.39 -2.48
N PRO A 53 -13.22 -3.67 -2.71
CA PRO A 53 -12.60 -4.49 -1.66
C PRO A 53 -11.31 -3.85 -1.14
N PHE A 54 -11.14 -3.86 0.18
CA PHE A 54 -9.92 -3.42 0.84
C PHE A 54 -9.30 -4.58 1.64
N ARG A 55 -7.97 -4.70 1.55
CA ARG A 55 -7.17 -5.57 2.41
C ARG A 55 -5.92 -4.82 2.85
N PHE A 56 -5.46 -5.08 4.06
CA PHE A 56 -4.13 -4.67 4.49
C PHE A 56 -3.37 -5.86 5.06
N HIS A 57 -2.06 -5.85 4.90
CA HIS A 57 -1.18 -6.95 5.29
C HIS A 57 0.08 -6.39 5.97
N LEU A 58 0.43 -6.96 7.11
CA LEU A 58 1.64 -6.59 7.84
C LEU A 58 2.70 -7.67 7.67
N PHE A 59 3.93 -7.25 7.40
CA PHE A 59 5.13 -8.08 7.40
C PHE A 59 5.98 -7.75 8.61
N SER A 60 6.70 -8.73 9.15
CA SER A 60 7.72 -8.44 10.17
C SER A 60 8.79 -7.48 9.64
N GLY A 61 9.35 -6.64 10.51
CA GLY A 61 10.31 -5.60 10.16
C GLY A 61 9.70 -4.21 9.96
N GLY A 62 10.57 -3.23 9.71
CA GLY A 62 10.22 -1.82 9.58
C GLY A 62 9.95 -1.37 8.15
N HIS A 63 10.16 -0.07 7.89
CA HIS A 63 9.84 0.60 6.61
C HIS A 63 10.34 -0.12 5.35
N PHE A 64 11.54 -0.72 5.43
CA PHE A 64 12.16 -1.44 4.32
C PHE A 64 11.82 -2.93 4.27
N PHE A 65 10.67 -3.36 4.83
CA PHE A 65 10.22 -4.75 4.82
C PHE A 65 10.24 -5.34 3.41
N ILE A 66 9.96 -4.54 2.38
CA ILE A 66 9.97 -4.93 0.96
C ILE A 66 11.28 -5.60 0.51
N ASN A 67 12.42 -5.21 1.09
CA ASN A 67 13.72 -5.79 0.77
C ASN A 67 13.92 -7.14 1.47
N SER A 68 13.49 -7.23 2.73
CA SER A 68 13.61 -8.44 3.56
C SER A 68 12.57 -9.52 3.24
N HIS A 69 11.38 -9.14 2.75
CA HIS A 69 10.23 -10.00 2.52
C HIS A 69 9.79 -10.03 1.05
N GLN A 70 10.72 -9.80 0.12
CA GLN A 70 10.43 -9.70 -1.31
C GLN A 70 9.63 -10.91 -1.85
N VAL A 71 10.06 -12.14 -1.54
CA VAL A 71 9.39 -13.35 -2.04
C VAL A 71 7.98 -13.51 -1.46
N PRO A 72 7.77 -13.45 -0.13
CA PRO A 72 6.43 -13.41 0.44
C PRO A 72 5.52 -12.32 -0.13
N LEU A 73 6.05 -11.10 -0.30
CA LEU A 73 5.30 -9.97 -0.84
C LEU A 73 4.85 -10.22 -2.27
N LEU A 74 5.76 -10.66 -3.15
CA LEU A 74 5.43 -10.94 -4.56
C LEU A 74 4.38 -12.05 -4.69
N LYS A 75 4.47 -13.11 -3.87
CA LYS A 75 3.46 -14.18 -3.85
C LYS A 75 2.08 -13.65 -3.47
N LEU A 76 2.03 -12.73 -2.52
CA LEU A 76 0.78 -12.13 -2.08
C LEU A 76 0.19 -11.21 -3.15
N ILE A 77 1.02 -10.37 -3.79
CA ILE A 77 0.60 -9.53 -4.92
C ILE A 77 0.02 -10.39 -6.05
N SER A 78 0.71 -11.47 -6.44
CA SER A 78 0.21 -12.39 -7.47
C SER A 78 -1.15 -12.96 -7.10
N ARG A 79 -1.33 -13.39 -5.84
CA ARG A 79 -2.60 -13.93 -5.36
C ARG A 79 -3.74 -12.91 -5.40
N GLU A 80 -3.48 -11.65 -5.00
CA GLU A 80 -4.50 -10.58 -5.06
C GLU A 80 -4.93 -10.32 -6.51
N ILE A 81 -3.97 -10.29 -7.45
CA ILE A 81 -4.25 -10.09 -8.88
C ILE A 81 -5.06 -11.27 -9.45
N GLU A 82 -4.67 -12.51 -9.15
CA GLU A 82 -5.38 -13.72 -9.58
C GLU A 82 -6.84 -13.70 -9.11
N GLN A 83 -7.07 -13.32 -7.84
CA GLN A 83 -8.42 -13.18 -7.31
C GLN A 83 -9.24 -12.15 -8.10
N ILE A 84 -8.67 -10.99 -8.42
CA ILE A 84 -9.38 -9.96 -9.20
C ILE A 84 -9.76 -10.49 -10.59
N ILE A 85 -8.83 -11.17 -11.27
CA ILE A 85 -9.05 -11.75 -12.59
C ILE A 85 -10.19 -12.77 -12.54
N GLU A 86 -10.18 -13.70 -11.58
CA GLU A 86 -11.25 -14.70 -11.45
C GLU A 86 -12.63 -14.08 -11.13
N HIS A 87 -12.68 -12.99 -10.38
CA HIS A 87 -13.94 -12.30 -10.09
C HIS A 87 -14.47 -11.51 -11.29
N SER A 88 -13.58 -10.96 -12.12
CA SER A 88 -13.97 -10.30 -13.38
C SER A 88 -14.51 -11.28 -14.43
N GLN A 89 -14.03 -12.52 -14.46
CA GLN A 89 -14.47 -13.55 -15.40
C GLN A 89 -15.83 -14.18 -15.03
N ARG A 90 -16.30 -13.96 -13.80
CA ARG A 90 -17.58 -14.48 -13.27
C ARG A 90 -18.75 -13.50 -13.40
N ARG A 91 -18.51 -12.27 -13.87
CA ARG A 91 -19.53 -11.26 -14.16
C ARG A 91 -19.82 -11.23 -15.65
#